data_AF-A0A501XQY8-F1
#
_entry.id   AF-A0A501XQY8-F1
#
_cell.length_a   1.000
_cell.length_b   1.000
_cell.length_c   1.000
_cell.angle_alpha   90.00
_cell.angle_beta   90.00
_cell.angle_gamma   90.00
#
_symmetry.space_group_name_H-M   'P 1'
#
loop_
_entity.id
_entity.type
_entity.pdbx_description
1 polymer ?
#
loop_
_entity_poly.entity_id
_entity_poly.type
_entity_poly.pdbx_seq_one_letter_code
_entity_poly.pdbx_strand_id
1 'polypeptide(L)'
;MSGENCIYSLTNIFTCKSGCLLDDAQEGCIFNIDCETVGYDSDTDEEVTISKSRFILINSSHGGVLYSWNDLLDMEASTEPYMELFDVESNELSPVAFEAIDSPYDHFYPDDITQLFIIDRIEILPEYRGKNYAQTIIFDVLRKFAASSQLIAVKPFPLQFEVPFYESTRASQEEKDWHKKLGLEKITNDEGLAFQRLGDYYKKLGFVDAGTGNGIFIMENLGVY
;
A
#
# COMPACT_ATOMS: atom_id res chain seq x y z
N MET A 1 35.95 -4.03 8.34
CA MET A 1 34.86 -3.90 9.32
C MET A 1 33.93 -2.85 8.74
N SER A 2 32.89 -3.27 8.03
CA SER A 2 31.88 -2.36 7.49
C SER A 2 31.06 -1.84 8.66
N GLY A 3 31.13 -0.53 8.93
CA GLY A 3 30.21 0.10 9.87
C GLY A 3 28.79 -0.17 9.39
N GLU A 4 28.01 -0.89 10.19
CA GLU A 4 26.58 -0.98 9.95
C GLU A 4 26.03 0.41 10.23
N ASN A 5 25.49 1.11 9.22
CA ASN A 5 24.74 2.35 9.43
C ASN A 5 23.63 2.04 10.45
N CYS A 6 23.85 2.47 11.68
CA CYS A 6 22.99 2.21 12.81
C CYS A 6 22.09 3.43 12.97
N ILE A 7 20.79 3.21 12.81
CA ILE A 7 19.77 4.24 12.98
C ILE A 7 19.25 4.14 14.41
N TYR A 8 19.36 5.22 15.19
CA TYR A 8 18.94 5.18 16.60
C TYR A 8 17.52 5.73 16.84
N SER A 9 16.89 6.32 15.83
CA SER A 9 15.48 6.74 15.89
C SER A 9 14.81 6.66 14.52
N LEU A 10 13.50 6.39 14.51
CA LEU A 10 12.67 6.30 13.31
C LEU A 10 11.45 7.18 13.48
N THR A 11 11.19 8.03 12.50
CA THR A 11 10.02 8.90 12.46
C THR A 11 9.33 8.74 11.12
N ASN A 12 8.02 8.46 11.16
CA ASN A 12 7.18 8.45 9.97
C ASN A 12 6.48 9.81 9.82
N ILE A 13 6.75 10.50 8.72
CA ILE A 13 6.17 11.79 8.36
C ILE A 13 5.09 11.54 7.31
N PHE A 14 3.84 11.83 7.65
CA PHE A 14 2.69 11.57 6.78
C PHE A 14 2.20 12.87 6.13
N THR A 15 1.99 12.81 4.81
CA THR A 15 1.27 13.84 4.05
C THR A 15 0.00 13.22 3.50
N CYS A 16 -1.15 13.73 3.92
CA CYS A 16 -2.45 13.29 3.45
C CYS A 16 -3.03 14.30 2.46
N LYS A 17 -3.48 13.82 1.31
CA LYS A 17 -4.15 14.62 0.28
C LYS A 17 -5.50 13.97 -0.01
N SER A 18 -6.58 14.72 0.15
CA SER A 18 -7.87 14.29 -0.38
C SER A 18 -7.82 14.34 -1.90
N GLY A 19 -8.25 13.27 -2.55
CA GLY A 19 -8.55 13.31 -3.97
C GLY A 19 -9.68 14.33 -4.21
N CYS A 20 -9.50 15.20 -5.20
CA CYS A 20 -10.56 16.08 -5.68
C CYS A 20 -11.31 15.34 -6.79
N LEU A 21 -12.62 15.16 -6.63
CA LEU A 21 -13.47 14.55 -7.64
C LEU A 21 -14.05 15.62 -8.56
N LEU A 22 -14.42 15.21 -9.78
CA LEU A 22 -14.98 16.11 -10.80
C LEU A 22 -16.33 16.71 -10.39
N ASP A 23 -17.01 16.09 -9.41
CA ASP A 23 -18.21 16.59 -8.72
C ASP A 23 -17.92 16.76 -7.22
N ASP A 24 -18.32 17.90 -6.64
CA ASP A 24 -18.13 18.27 -5.21
C ASP A 24 -18.68 17.22 -4.21
N ALA A 25 -19.57 16.32 -4.66
CA ALA A 25 -20.25 15.35 -3.80
C ALA A 25 -19.33 14.21 -3.32
N GLN A 26 -18.31 13.83 -4.10
CA GLN A 26 -17.45 12.70 -3.78
C GLN A 26 -16.15 13.13 -3.06
N GLU A 27 -15.89 14.44 -2.94
CA GLU A 27 -14.73 14.97 -2.19
C GLU A 27 -14.66 14.36 -0.78
N GLY A 28 -13.51 13.81 -0.40
CA GLY A 28 -13.34 13.12 0.87
C GLY A 28 -13.70 11.63 0.88
N CYS A 29 -13.93 11.01 -0.29
CA CYS A 29 -14.02 9.55 -0.42
C CYS A 29 -12.65 8.88 -0.63
N ILE A 30 -11.67 9.59 -1.19
CA ILE A 30 -10.34 9.02 -1.49
C ILE A 30 -9.27 9.89 -0.83
N PHE A 31 -8.36 9.27 -0.09
CA PHE A 31 -7.23 9.92 0.55
C PHE A 31 -5.94 9.24 0.14
N ASN A 32 -5.08 10.00 -0.52
CA ASN A 32 -3.72 9.61 -0.83
C ASN A 32 -2.82 9.96 0.36
N ILE A 33 -2.13 8.96 0.89
CA ILE A 33 -1.28 9.07 2.08
C ILE A 33 0.16 8.76 1.66
N ASP A 34 0.96 9.81 1.53
CA ASP A 34 2.39 9.70 1.33
C ASP A 34 3.08 9.61 2.71
N CYS A 35 4.03 8.70 2.87
CA CYS A 35 4.81 8.52 4.09
C CYS A 35 6.30 8.55 3.77
N GLU A 36 7.01 9.51 4.37
CA GLU A 36 8.47 9.53 4.40
C GLU A 36 8.95 9.03 5.77
N THR A 37 9.76 7.99 5.78
CA THR A 37 10.40 7.50 7.01
C THR A 37 11.80 8.05 7.08
N VAL A 38 12.07 8.82 8.13
CA VAL A 38 13.40 9.37 8.41
C VAL A 38 13.97 8.74 9.67
N GLY A 39 15.28 8.73 9.77
CA GLY A 39 15.98 8.36 10.99
C GLY A 39 17.27 9.16 11.14
N TYR A 40 17.96 8.97 12.26
CA TYR A 40 19.23 9.64 12.53
C TYR A 40 20.37 8.62 12.55
N ASP A 41 21.43 8.91 11.80
CA ASP A 41 22.64 8.11 11.76
C ASP A 41 23.41 8.24 13.08
N SER A 42 23.81 7.11 13.67
CA SER A 42 24.49 7.09 14.98
C SER A 42 25.87 7.72 14.98
N ASP A 43 26.53 7.77 13.83
CA ASP A 43 27.91 8.22 13.72
C ASP A 43 27.99 9.71 13.36
N THR A 44 27.08 10.19 12.50
CA THR A 44 27.08 11.59 12.04
C THR A 44 26.06 12.48 12.74
N ASP A 45 25.06 11.90 13.41
CA ASP A 45 23.89 12.60 13.95
C ASP A 45 23.07 13.34 12.87
N GLU A 46 23.26 12.97 11.60
CA GLU A 46 22.52 13.55 10.47
C GLU A 46 21.21 12.79 10.25
N GLU A 47 20.16 13.55 9.89
CA GLU A 47 18.89 12.98 9.46
C GLU A 47 19.06 12.35 8.06
N VAL A 48 18.56 11.14 7.91
CA VAL A 48 18.59 10.37 6.66
C VAL A 48 17.20 9.85 6.32
N THR A 49 16.78 10.04 5.07
CA THR A 49 15.58 9.40 4.53
C THR A 49 15.85 7.91 4.32
N ILE A 50 15.00 7.07 4.90
CA ILE A 50 15.10 5.60 4.85
C ILE A 50 14.17 5.04 3.77
N SER A 51 12.97 5.60 3.68
CA SER A 51 11.96 5.14 2.74
C SER A 51 10.94 6.21 2.36
N LYS A 52 10.35 6.02 1.18
CA LYS A 52 9.16 6.71 0.71
C LYS A 52 8.09 5.64 0.42
N SER A 53 6.87 5.85 0.92
CA SER A 53 5.76 4.91 0.76
C SER A 53 4.48 5.65 0.41
N ARG A 54 3.59 4.99 -0.31
CA ARG A 54 2.26 5.49 -0.65
C ARG A 54 1.19 4.48 -0.21
N PHE A 55 0.13 5.01 0.35
CA PHE A 55 -1.08 4.29 0.73
C PHE A 55 -2.30 5.06 0.25
N ILE A 56 -3.41 4.36 0.06
CA ILE A 56 -4.67 4.96 -0.39
C ILE A 56 -5.77 4.47 0.54
N LEU A 57 -6.49 5.40 1.17
CA LEU A 57 -7.71 5.09 1.90
C LEU A 57 -8.91 5.49 1.04
N ILE A 58 -9.80 4.53 0.80
CA ILE A 58 -11.04 4.74 0.06
C ILE A 58 -12.20 4.46 1.00
N ASN A 59 -13.13 5.41 1.07
CA ASN A 59 -14.35 5.32 1.85
C ASN A 59 -15.56 5.41 0.90
N SER A 60 -16.25 4.30 0.72
CA SER A 60 -17.47 4.24 -0.10
C SER A 60 -18.68 4.82 0.62
N SER A 61 -18.63 5.03 1.94
CA SER A 61 -19.71 5.63 2.72
C SER A 61 -19.32 7.03 3.24
N HIS A 62 -19.68 8.07 2.49
CA HIS A 62 -19.38 9.44 2.85
C HIS A 62 -20.66 10.31 2.86
N GLY A 63 -20.82 11.13 3.90
CA GLY A 63 -21.96 12.04 4.02
C GLY A 63 -23.34 11.35 4.10
N GLY A 64 -23.40 10.06 4.45
CA GLY A 64 -24.63 9.26 4.46
C GLY A 64 -25.05 8.74 3.08
N VAL A 65 -24.17 8.88 2.07
CA VAL A 65 -24.34 8.33 0.72
C VAL A 65 -23.39 7.15 0.55
N LEU A 66 -23.87 6.09 -0.10
CA LEU A 66 -23.06 4.96 -0.51
C LEU A 66 -22.67 5.14 -1.99
N TYR A 67 -21.37 5.12 -2.26
CA TYR A 67 -20.79 5.25 -3.59
C TYR A 67 -20.42 3.88 -4.15
N SER A 68 -20.48 3.77 -5.48
CA SER A 68 -20.02 2.58 -6.21
C SER A 68 -18.52 2.40 -6.05
N TRP A 69 -18.08 1.21 -5.65
CA TRP A 69 -16.67 0.83 -5.59
C TRP A 69 -16.01 0.92 -6.96
N ASN A 70 -16.72 0.55 -8.02
CA ASN A 70 -16.21 0.65 -9.39
C ASN A 70 -15.94 2.11 -9.77
N ASP A 71 -16.87 3.02 -9.44
CA ASP A 71 -16.68 4.44 -9.72
C ASP A 71 -15.49 5.00 -8.94
N LEU A 72 -15.35 4.64 -7.65
CA LEU A 72 -14.24 5.13 -6.81
C LEU A 72 -12.88 4.56 -7.25
N LEU A 73 -12.82 3.30 -7.66
CA LEU A 73 -11.58 2.60 -8.01
C LEU A 73 -11.13 2.87 -9.45
N ASP A 74 -12.02 3.30 -10.35
CA ASP A 74 -11.68 3.72 -11.72
C ASP A 74 -11.10 5.16 -11.78
N MET A 75 -11.01 5.85 -10.63
CA MET A 75 -10.49 7.23 -10.60
C MET A 75 -8.98 7.33 -10.82
N GLU A 76 -8.22 6.35 -10.33
CA GLU A 76 -6.77 6.31 -10.46
C GLU A 76 -6.31 4.97 -11.04
N ALA A 77 -5.32 4.99 -11.93
CA ALA A 77 -4.79 3.77 -12.54
C ALA A 77 -4.18 2.80 -11.51
N SER A 78 -3.72 3.31 -10.35
CA SER A 78 -3.21 2.50 -9.24
C SER A 78 -4.32 1.74 -8.50
N THR A 79 -5.57 2.21 -8.57
CA THR A 79 -6.71 1.61 -7.86
C THR A 79 -7.55 0.68 -8.73
N GLU A 80 -7.47 0.82 -10.06
CA GLU A 80 -8.22 0.00 -11.04
C GLU A 80 -8.10 -1.52 -10.80
N PRO A 81 -6.92 -2.11 -10.50
CA PRO A 81 -6.83 -3.55 -10.31
C PRO A 81 -7.75 -4.07 -9.20
N TYR A 82 -8.00 -3.26 -8.17
CA TYR A 82 -8.78 -3.63 -7.00
C TYR A 82 -10.29 -3.65 -7.25
N MET A 83 -10.76 -3.22 -8.43
CA MET A 83 -12.17 -3.33 -8.82
C MET A 83 -12.65 -4.79 -8.77
N GLU A 84 -11.77 -5.77 -9.07
CA GLU A 84 -12.10 -7.20 -8.99
C GLU A 84 -12.44 -7.70 -7.58
N LEU A 85 -12.12 -6.92 -6.54
CA LEU A 85 -12.53 -7.25 -5.18
C LEU A 85 -14.03 -7.07 -4.97
N PHE A 86 -14.72 -6.28 -5.78
CA PHE A 86 -16.12 -5.94 -5.58
C PHE A 86 -16.99 -6.35 -6.76
N ASP A 87 -18.18 -6.83 -6.47
CA ASP A 87 -19.18 -7.14 -7.48
C ASP A 87 -19.87 -5.85 -7.97
N VAL A 88 -19.93 -5.67 -9.29
CA VAL A 88 -20.40 -4.44 -9.93
C VAL A 88 -21.90 -4.20 -9.68
N GLU A 89 -22.70 -5.26 -9.60
CA GLU A 89 -24.15 -5.15 -9.50
C GLU A 89 -24.60 -4.93 -8.05
N SER A 90 -24.02 -5.66 -7.11
CA SER A 90 -24.36 -5.58 -5.68
C SER A 90 -23.60 -4.50 -4.92
N ASN A 91 -22.43 -4.06 -5.43
CA ASN A 91 -21.49 -3.18 -4.73
C ASN A 91 -20.93 -3.79 -3.43
N GLU A 92 -20.95 -5.12 -3.32
CA GLU A 92 -20.47 -5.90 -2.18
C GLU A 92 -19.11 -6.52 -2.50
N LEU A 93 -18.42 -7.05 -1.48
CA LEU A 93 -17.21 -7.84 -1.70
C LEU A 93 -17.54 -9.08 -2.55
N SER A 94 -16.70 -9.38 -3.54
CA SER A 94 -16.91 -10.51 -4.43
C SER A 94 -16.87 -11.84 -3.65
N PRO A 95 -17.67 -12.85 -4.04
CA PRO A 95 -17.70 -14.13 -3.32
C PRO A 95 -16.32 -14.79 -3.20
N VAL A 96 -15.48 -14.65 -4.23
CA VAL A 96 -14.12 -15.22 -4.25
C VAL A 96 -13.23 -14.53 -3.22
N ALA A 97 -13.26 -13.19 -3.16
CA ALA A 97 -12.49 -12.44 -2.16
C ALA A 97 -13.02 -12.67 -0.73
N PHE A 98 -14.34 -12.79 -0.58
CA PHE A 98 -14.97 -13.09 0.71
C PHE A 98 -14.59 -14.49 1.23
N GLU A 99 -14.64 -15.51 0.37
CA GLU A 99 -14.18 -16.87 0.71
C GLU A 99 -12.68 -16.89 1.05
N ALA A 100 -11.87 -16.11 0.34
CA ALA A 100 -10.43 -16.05 0.58
C ALA A 100 -10.06 -15.50 1.97
N ILE A 101 -10.82 -14.52 2.48
CA ILE A 101 -10.60 -13.95 3.82
C ILE A 101 -10.79 -15.02 4.91
N ASP A 102 -11.74 -15.94 4.72
CA ASP A 102 -12.09 -16.99 5.69
C ASP A 102 -12.29 -16.39 7.10
N SER A 103 -13.11 -15.35 7.19
CA SER A 103 -13.25 -14.58 8.43
C SER A 103 -13.70 -15.49 9.58
N PRO A 104 -13.02 -15.47 10.74
CA PRO A 104 -13.40 -16.28 11.88
C PRO A 104 -14.64 -15.72 12.62
N TYR A 105 -15.19 -14.58 12.19
CA TYR A 105 -16.31 -13.92 12.83
C TYR A 105 -17.63 -14.27 12.12
N ASP A 106 -18.58 -14.81 12.88
CA ASP A 106 -19.92 -15.19 12.40
C ASP A 106 -20.77 -14.02 11.84
N HIS A 107 -20.28 -12.78 11.96
CA HIS A 107 -20.98 -11.54 11.61
C HIS A 107 -20.17 -10.62 10.68
N PHE A 108 -19.21 -11.16 9.93
CA PHE A 108 -18.57 -10.43 8.84
C PHE A 108 -19.28 -10.77 7.53
N TYR A 109 -19.91 -9.78 6.91
CA TYR A 109 -20.70 -9.95 5.69
C TYR A 109 -20.08 -9.18 4.50
N PRO A 110 -20.31 -9.62 3.25
CA PRO A 110 -19.76 -8.95 2.06
C PRO A 110 -20.12 -7.46 1.92
N ASP A 111 -21.27 -7.04 2.47
CA ASP A 111 -21.78 -5.67 2.43
C ASP A 111 -21.25 -4.77 3.58
N ASP A 112 -20.50 -5.32 4.54
CA ASP A 112 -19.89 -4.55 5.63
C ASP A 112 -18.70 -3.67 5.17
N ILE A 113 -18.16 -3.93 3.98
CA ILE A 113 -16.99 -3.24 3.46
C ILE A 113 -17.37 -1.84 2.96
N THR A 114 -17.13 -0.86 3.81
CA THR A 114 -17.35 0.56 3.51
C THR A 114 -16.03 1.33 3.37
N GLN A 115 -14.93 0.76 3.85
CA GLN A 115 -13.60 1.36 3.77
C GLN A 115 -12.53 0.34 3.40
N LEU A 116 -11.74 0.70 2.39
CA LEU A 116 -10.64 -0.07 1.86
C LEU A 116 -9.34 0.70 2.06
N PHE A 117 -8.35 0.04 2.65
CA PHE A 117 -7.00 0.59 2.78
C PHE A 117 -6.05 -0.15 1.83
N ILE A 118 -5.45 0.56 0.89
CA ILE A 118 -4.53 0.02 -0.11
C ILE A 118 -3.09 0.37 0.26
N ILE A 119 -2.24 -0.64 0.33
CA ILE A 119 -0.78 -0.46 0.31
C ILE A 119 -0.36 -0.39 -1.15
N ASP A 120 -0.19 0.84 -1.66
CA ASP A 120 0.18 1.06 -3.07
C ASP A 120 1.65 0.76 -3.29
N ARG A 121 2.53 1.37 -2.49
CA ARG A 121 3.98 1.34 -2.74
C ARG A 121 4.79 1.51 -1.47
N ILE A 122 5.87 0.74 -1.32
CA ILE A 122 6.85 0.90 -0.25
C ILE A 122 8.25 0.81 -0.85
N GLU A 123 9.02 1.89 -0.73
CA GLU A 123 10.35 2.01 -1.31
C GLU A 123 11.38 2.20 -0.21
N ILE A 124 12.26 1.22 -0.01
CA ILE A 124 13.32 1.25 1.01
C ILE A 124 14.69 1.28 0.33
N LEU A 125 15.55 2.20 0.75
CA LEU A 125 16.92 2.27 0.25
C LEU A 125 17.71 0.99 0.57
N PRO A 126 18.63 0.56 -0.31
CA PRO A 126 19.36 -0.72 -0.18
C PRO A 126 19.97 -0.99 1.20
N GLU A 127 20.61 -0.01 1.82
CA GLU A 127 21.30 -0.06 3.12
C GLU A 127 20.36 -0.29 4.32
N TYR A 128 19.05 -0.14 4.11
CA TYR A 128 18.02 -0.29 5.14
C TYR A 128 17.12 -1.51 4.92
N ARG A 129 17.32 -2.27 3.83
CA ARG A 129 16.56 -3.50 3.57
C ARG A 129 16.94 -4.62 4.54
N GLY A 130 16.00 -5.53 4.77
CA GLY A 130 16.20 -6.67 5.69
C GLY A 130 16.16 -6.32 7.18
N LYS A 131 15.90 -5.05 7.54
CA LYS A 131 15.80 -4.55 8.93
C LYS A 131 14.34 -4.41 9.42
N ASN A 132 13.38 -5.08 8.77
CA ASN A 132 11.94 -5.02 9.07
C ASN A 132 11.27 -3.64 9.01
N TYR A 133 11.92 -2.60 8.44
CA TYR A 133 11.30 -1.27 8.35
C TYR A 133 9.99 -1.25 7.56
N ALA A 134 9.86 -2.02 6.47
CA ALA A 134 8.60 -2.13 5.74
C ALA A 134 7.45 -2.57 6.65
N GLN A 135 7.67 -3.56 7.51
CA GLN A 135 6.68 -4.05 8.46
C GLN A 135 6.32 -2.98 9.48
N THR A 136 7.33 -2.27 10.04
CA THR A 136 7.10 -1.16 10.96
C THR A 136 6.27 -0.05 10.32
N ILE A 137 6.58 0.34 9.09
CA ILE A 137 5.86 1.39 8.35
C ILE A 137 4.41 0.97 8.09
N ILE A 138 4.19 -0.28 7.63
CA ILE A 138 2.84 -0.83 7.41
C ILE A 138 2.03 -0.76 8.70
N PHE A 139 2.54 -1.28 9.81
CA PHE A 139 1.77 -1.26 11.06
C PHE A 139 1.54 0.15 11.61
N ASP A 140 2.49 1.04 11.48
CA ASP A 140 2.32 2.43 11.92
C ASP A 140 1.26 3.17 11.09
N VAL A 141 1.23 2.97 9.78
CA VAL A 141 0.21 3.59 8.93
C VAL A 141 -1.17 2.98 9.18
N LEU A 142 -1.25 1.65 9.34
CA LEU A 142 -2.51 0.97 9.63
C LEU A 142 -3.11 1.45 10.97
N ARG A 143 -2.29 1.56 12.01
CA ARG A 143 -2.71 2.12 13.32
C ARG A 143 -3.27 3.53 13.24
N LYS A 144 -2.74 4.35 12.34
CA LYS A 144 -3.08 5.78 12.23
C LYS A 144 -4.26 6.04 11.31
N PHE A 145 -4.36 5.32 10.20
CA PHE A 145 -5.26 5.65 9.10
C PHE A 145 -6.25 4.53 8.76
N ALA A 146 -5.92 3.27 9.05
CA ALA A 146 -6.76 2.14 8.67
C ALA A 146 -7.67 1.66 9.81
N ALA A 147 -7.72 2.34 10.96
CA ALA A 147 -8.49 1.89 12.12
C ALA A 147 -9.99 1.66 11.85
N SER A 148 -10.56 2.32 10.84
CA SER A 148 -11.96 2.16 10.42
C SER A 148 -12.12 1.35 9.12
N SER A 149 -11.02 0.94 8.49
CA SER A 149 -11.04 0.11 7.28
C SER A 149 -11.40 -1.31 7.66
N GLN A 150 -12.34 -1.94 6.95
CA GLN A 150 -12.65 -3.35 7.15
C GLN A 150 -11.69 -4.26 6.37
N LEU A 151 -11.21 -3.75 5.23
CA LEU A 151 -10.34 -4.49 4.33
C LEU A 151 -9.04 -3.73 4.08
N ILE A 152 -7.92 -4.45 4.14
CA ILE A 152 -6.62 -3.96 3.72
C ILE A 152 -6.20 -4.76 2.48
N ALA A 153 -5.80 -4.08 1.42
CA ALA A 153 -5.41 -4.72 0.17
C ALA A 153 -4.01 -4.28 -0.30
N VAL A 154 -3.36 -5.15 -1.05
CA VAL A 154 -2.11 -4.88 -1.74
C VAL A 154 -2.03 -5.73 -3.00
N LYS A 155 -1.55 -5.18 -4.09
CA LYS A 155 -1.15 -5.92 -5.29
C LYS A 155 0.38 -5.96 -5.31
N PRO A 156 1.02 -7.04 -4.85
CA PRO A 156 2.46 -7.11 -4.78
C PRO A 156 3.07 -7.00 -6.18
N PHE A 157 3.81 -5.93 -6.44
CA PHE A 157 4.53 -5.73 -7.69
C PHE A 157 6.01 -5.44 -7.42
N PRO A 158 6.96 -6.26 -7.92
CA PRO A 158 8.38 -5.99 -7.74
C PRO A 158 8.81 -4.77 -8.57
N LEU A 159 9.19 -3.70 -7.86
CA LEU A 159 9.47 -2.39 -8.46
C LEU A 159 10.56 -2.41 -9.55
N GLN A 160 11.47 -3.39 -9.56
CA GLN A 160 12.50 -3.48 -10.58
C GLN A 160 11.96 -3.80 -11.99
N PHE A 161 10.69 -4.24 -12.10
CA PHE A 161 10.02 -4.49 -13.37
C PHE A 161 9.08 -3.35 -13.78
N GLU A 162 9.03 -2.25 -13.01
CA GLU A 162 8.33 -1.06 -13.45
C GLU A 162 9.05 -0.39 -14.63
N VAL A 163 8.29 0.35 -15.44
CA VAL A 163 8.88 1.17 -16.51
C VAL A 163 9.86 2.16 -15.87
N PRO A 164 11.14 2.18 -16.27
CA PRO A 164 12.14 2.96 -15.57
C PRO A 164 11.84 4.46 -15.53
N PHE A 165 11.90 5.06 -14.34
CA PHE A 165 11.60 6.48 -14.13
C PHE A 165 12.46 7.45 -14.95
N TYR A 166 13.67 7.06 -15.36
CA TYR A 166 14.52 7.90 -16.21
C TYR A 166 13.98 8.05 -17.64
N GLU A 167 13.11 7.14 -18.09
CA GLU A 167 12.40 7.22 -19.37
C GLU A 167 11.10 8.03 -19.26
N SER A 168 10.62 8.28 -18.04
CA SER A 168 9.44 9.10 -17.80
C SER A 168 9.75 10.59 -18.01
N THR A 169 9.05 11.18 -18.98
CA THR A 169 9.06 12.63 -19.22
C THR A 169 8.23 13.40 -18.19
N ARG A 170 7.39 12.71 -17.42
CA ARG A 170 6.48 13.30 -16.42
C ARG A 170 7.07 13.32 -15.00
N ALA A 171 8.08 12.51 -14.73
CA ALA A 171 8.74 12.47 -13.43
C ALA A 171 9.65 13.69 -13.20
N SER A 172 9.55 14.26 -12.01
CA SER A 172 10.45 15.30 -11.50
C SER A 172 11.89 14.80 -11.36
N GLN A 173 12.85 15.73 -11.27
CA GLN A 173 14.25 15.36 -11.06
C GLN A 173 14.46 14.66 -9.70
N GLU A 174 13.72 15.08 -8.67
CA GLU A 174 13.80 14.47 -7.33
C GLU A 174 13.35 13.00 -7.35
N GLU A 175 12.25 12.69 -8.05
CA GLU A 175 11.77 11.30 -8.22
C GLU A 175 12.79 10.45 -8.97
N LYS A 176 13.42 11.00 -10.01
CA LYS A 176 14.49 10.30 -10.76
C LYS A 176 15.70 10.02 -9.88
N ASP A 177 16.12 10.99 -9.09
CA ASP A 177 17.26 10.85 -8.18
C ASP A 177 16.97 9.84 -7.07
N TRP A 178 15.75 9.86 -6.52
CA TRP A 178 15.29 8.87 -5.55
C TRP A 178 15.28 7.45 -6.13
N HIS A 179 14.68 7.27 -7.31
CA HIS A 179 14.62 5.97 -7.98
C HIS A 179 16.02 5.41 -8.28
N LYS A 180 16.98 6.27 -8.63
CA LYS A 180 18.38 5.87 -8.79
C LYS A 180 18.99 5.37 -7.48
N LYS A 181 18.67 5.98 -6.33
CA LYS A 181 19.15 5.55 -5.01
C LYS A 181 18.57 4.20 -4.59
N LEU A 182 17.38 3.83 -5.06
CA LEU A 182 16.76 2.53 -4.76
C LEU A 182 17.59 1.35 -5.26
N GLY A 183 18.49 1.51 -6.23
CA GLY A 183 19.38 0.45 -6.67
C GLY A 183 18.63 -0.84 -7.07
N LEU A 184 17.48 -0.69 -7.74
CA LEU A 184 16.60 -1.79 -8.13
C LEU A 184 17.28 -2.76 -9.10
N GLU A 185 18.25 -2.27 -9.88
CA GLU A 185 19.09 -3.06 -10.80
C GLU A 185 19.97 -4.11 -10.11
N LYS A 186 20.13 -4.00 -8.78
CA LYS A 186 20.89 -4.96 -7.95
C LYS A 186 20.01 -6.06 -7.37
N ILE A 187 18.69 -5.98 -7.55
CA ILE A 187 17.74 -7.01 -7.13
C ILE A 187 17.74 -8.15 -8.17
N THR A 188 17.18 -9.29 -7.81
CA THR A 188 17.02 -10.41 -8.75
C THR A 188 16.29 -9.98 -10.03
N ASN A 189 16.83 -10.37 -11.18
CA ASN A 189 16.19 -10.22 -12.48
C ASN A 189 15.27 -11.41 -12.83
N ASP A 190 15.21 -12.42 -11.96
CA ASP A 190 14.22 -13.49 -12.06
C ASP A 190 12.87 -12.99 -11.56
N GLU A 191 11.96 -12.74 -12.50
CA GLU A 191 10.61 -12.21 -12.26
C GLU A 191 9.78 -13.14 -11.37
N GLY A 192 9.74 -14.44 -11.69
CA GLY A 192 9.00 -15.41 -10.89
C GLY A 192 9.47 -15.46 -9.44
N LEU A 193 10.79 -15.46 -9.23
CA LEU A 193 11.37 -15.43 -7.88
C LEU A 193 11.05 -14.12 -7.13
N ALA A 194 11.03 -12.98 -7.83
CA ALA A 194 10.73 -11.69 -7.22
C ALA A 194 9.27 -11.60 -6.76
N PHE A 195 8.32 -11.97 -7.63
CA PHE A 195 6.90 -12.04 -7.28
C PHE A 195 6.66 -13.02 -6.15
N GLN A 196 7.29 -14.21 -6.20
CA GLN A 196 7.19 -15.20 -5.13
C GLN A 196 7.67 -14.62 -3.79
N ARG A 197 8.86 -13.99 -3.75
CA ARG A 197 9.42 -13.43 -2.51
C ARG A 197 8.54 -12.32 -1.93
N LEU A 198 7.97 -11.49 -2.79
CA LEU A 198 7.09 -10.40 -2.35
C LEU A 198 5.74 -10.94 -1.85
N GLY A 199 5.16 -11.91 -2.55
CA GLY A 199 3.97 -12.63 -2.07
C GLY A 199 4.22 -13.34 -0.73
N ASP A 200 5.33 -14.07 -0.59
CA ASP A 200 5.72 -14.72 0.67
C ASP A 200 5.92 -13.71 1.81
N TYR A 201 6.41 -12.51 1.50
CA TYR A 201 6.53 -11.43 2.49
C TYR A 201 5.15 -10.99 2.99
N TYR A 202 4.20 -10.67 2.10
CA TYR A 202 2.86 -10.26 2.51
C TYR A 202 2.07 -11.39 3.20
N LYS A 203 2.24 -12.64 2.77
CA LYS A 203 1.66 -13.80 3.48
C LYS A 203 2.13 -13.91 4.92
N LYS A 204 3.42 -13.64 5.19
CA LYS A 204 3.96 -13.61 6.57
C LYS A 204 3.38 -12.47 7.41
N LEU A 205 2.88 -11.41 6.78
CA LEU A 205 2.20 -10.31 7.46
C LEU A 205 0.71 -10.58 7.73
N GLY A 206 0.18 -11.71 7.25
CA GLY A 206 -1.22 -12.11 7.45
C GLY A 206 -2.12 -11.89 6.24
N PHE A 207 -1.57 -11.44 5.10
CA PHE A 207 -2.35 -11.32 3.88
C PHE A 207 -2.59 -12.68 3.23
N VAL A 208 -3.76 -12.83 2.64
CA VAL A 208 -4.18 -13.98 1.83
C VAL A 208 -4.34 -13.56 0.38
N ASP A 209 -4.14 -14.50 -0.54
CA ASP A 209 -4.43 -14.26 -1.96
C ASP A 209 -5.96 -14.16 -2.12
N ALA A 210 -6.45 -13.07 -2.70
CA ALA A 210 -7.87 -12.81 -2.89
C ALA A 210 -8.53 -13.79 -3.89
N GLY A 211 -7.74 -14.62 -4.57
CA GLY A 211 -8.24 -15.55 -5.60
C GLY A 211 -8.68 -14.86 -6.88
N THR A 212 -8.48 -13.54 -6.99
CA THR A 212 -8.77 -12.76 -8.18
C THR A 212 -7.66 -12.90 -9.22
N GLY A 213 -7.96 -12.62 -10.49
CA GLY A 213 -7.01 -12.82 -11.59
C GLY A 213 -5.79 -11.90 -11.53
N ASN A 214 -5.89 -10.80 -10.77
CA ASN A 214 -4.89 -9.75 -10.69
C ASN A 214 -3.79 -9.93 -9.63
N GLY A 215 -3.74 -11.06 -8.91
CA GLY A 215 -2.72 -11.32 -7.90
C GLY A 215 -2.80 -10.37 -6.71
N ILE A 216 -4.04 -10.04 -6.30
CA ILE A 216 -4.31 -9.15 -5.19
C ILE A 216 -4.28 -9.94 -3.90
N PHE A 217 -3.70 -9.34 -2.88
CA PHE A 217 -3.62 -9.86 -1.54
C PHE A 217 -4.48 -8.99 -0.64
N ILE A 218 -5.28 -9.63 0.20
CA ILE A 218 -6.20 -8.97 1.12
C ILE A 218 -5.99 -9.45 2.55
N MET A 219 -6.40 -8.64 3.50
CA MET A 219 -6.39 -8.96 4.93
C MET A 219 -7.59 -8.29 5.57
N GLU A 220 -8.40 -9.06 6.30
CA GLU A 220 -9.43 -8.50 7.18
C GLU A 220 -8.77 -7.70 8.28
N ASN A 221 -9.25 -6.49 8.50
CA ASN A 221 -8.72 -5.64 9.53
C ASN A 221 -9.43 -5.85 10.87
N LEU A 222 -8.78 -6.59 11.76
CA LEU A 222 -9.34 -6.89 13.08
C LEU A 222 -9.14 -5.78 14.12
N GLY A 223 -8.50 -4.66 13.74
CA GLY A 223 -8.25 -3.53 14.65
C GLY A 223 -7.31 -3.85 15.81
N VAL A 224 -6.62 -4.99 15.79
CA VAL A 224 -5.63 -5.40 16.80
C VAL A 224 -4.25 -5.02 16.29
N TYR A 225 -3.72 -3.90 16.77
CA TYR A 225 -2.40 -3.42 16.40
C TYR A 225 -1.53 -3.11 17.61
#